data_AF-A0A1J5PB09-F1
#
_entry.id   AF-A0A1J5PB09-F1
#
_cell.length_a   1.000
_cell.length_b   1.000
_cell.length_c   1.000
_cell.angle_alpha   90.00
_cell.angle_beta   90.00
_cell.angle_gamma   90.00
#
_symmetry.space_group_name_H-M   'P 1'
#
loop_
_entity.id
_entity.type
_entity.pdbx_description
1 polymer ?
#
loop_
_entity_poly.entity_id
_entity_poly.type
_entity_poly.pdbx_seq_one_letter_code
_entity_poly.pdbx_strand_id
1 'polypeptide(L)'
;MQRGVPLKVYLSLVFGVPGVFFVGWMIHYFGSAPVMPVPENWVRYQCPSPPLLIEFQAAAAGLRLTSHHGVVRTRVNPRDGQINWKNFQAAGVALGLQPPVKIVSASATLLVVDGGAFENAECAVVGK
;
A
#
# COMPACT_ATOMS: atom_id res chain seq x y z
N MET A 1 17.48 -11.95 66.13
CA MET A 1 16.58 -10.83 65.75
C MET A 1 16.25 -10.95 64.26
N GLN A 2 15.17 -11.65 63.90
CA GLN A 2 14.70 -11.73 62.52
C GLN A 2 13.73 -10.58 62.25
N ARG A 3 14.16 -9.58 61.47
CA ARG A 3 13.30 -8.50 60.98
C ARG A 3 12.35 -9.08 59.93
N GLY A 4 11.12 -9.39 60.33
CA GLY A 4 10.06 -9.79 59.41
C GLY A 4 9.76 -8.67 58.41
N VAL A 5 9.64 -9.02 57.14
CA VAL A 5 9.25 -8.07 56.09
C VAL A 5 7.84 -7.57 56.41
N PRO A 6 7.60 -6.25 56.48
CA PRO A 6 6.29 -5.72 56.81
C PRO A 6 5.27 -6.18 55.76
N LEU A 7 4.10 -6.64 56.22
CA LEU A 7 3.03 -7.24 55.40
C LEU A 7 2.69 -6.40 54.14
N LYS A 8 2.81 -5.08 54.22
CA LYS A 8 2.59 -4.14 53.10
C LYS A 8 3.61 -4.31 51.97
N VAL A 9 4.87 -4.59 52.31
CA VAL A 9 5.96 -4.84 51.34
C VAL A 9 5.81 -6.22 50.71
N TYR A 10 5.30 -7.19 51.45
CA TYR A 10 4.99 -8.51 50.91
C TYR A 10 3.81 -8.45 49.91
N LEU A 11 2.74 -7.74 50.26
CA LEU A 11 1.58 -7.56 49.38
C LEU A 11 1.91 -6.79 48.10
N SER A 12 2.76 -5.75 48.18
CA SER A 12 3.17 -4.99 47.00
C SER A 12 4.08 -5.78 46.06
N LEU A 13 4.96 -6.63 46.59
CA LEU A 13 5.82 -7.50 45.78
C LEU A 13 5.04 -8.65 45.12
N VAL A 14 4.10 -9.27 45.83
CA VAL A 14 3.35 -10.44 45.31
C VAL A 14 2.26 -10.03 44.32
N PHE A 15 1.59 -8.89 44.52
CA PHE A 15 0.45 -8.51 43.67
C PHE A 15 0.70 -7.26 42.83
N GLY A 16 1.45 -6.28 43.34
CA GLY A 16 1.69 -5.01 42.64
C GLY A 16 2.65 -5.16 41.47
N VAL A 17 3.83 -5.75 41.71
CA VAL A 17 4.88 -5.90 40.68
C VAL A 17 4.43 -6.77 39.49
N PRO A 18 3.87 -7.97 39.68
CA PRO A 18 3.42 -8.77 38.54
C PRO A 18 2.22 -8.17 37.81
N GLY A 19 1.34 -7.43 38.52
CA GLY A 19 0.21 -6.73 37.89
C GLY A 19 0.67 -5.65 36.90
N VAL A 20 1.63 -4.81 37.29
CA VAL A 20 2.15 -3.75 36.40
C VAL A 20 2.92 -4.34 35.21
N PHE A 21 3.67 -5.43 35.43
CA PHE A 21 4.33 -6.16 34.34
C PHE A 21 3.32 -6.76 33.35
N PHE A 22 2.23 -7.34 33.83
CA PHE A 22 1.21 -7.94 32.98
C PHE A 22 0.49 -6.88 32.13
N VAL A 23 0.18 -5.72 32.73
CA VAL A 23 -0.42 -4.58 32.00
C VAL A 23 0.55 -4.01 30.97
N GLY A 24 1.82 -3.79 31.33
CA GLY A 24 2.84 -3.33 30.39
C GLY A 24 3.08 -4.30 29.23
N TRP A 25 3.10 -5.60 29.52
CA TRP A 25 3.22 -6.64 28.51
C TRP A 25 2.01 -6.70 27.59
N MET A 26 0.78 -6.54 28.11
CA MET A 26 -0.42 -6.43 27.28
C MET A 26 -0.37 -5.21 26.36
N ILE A 27 -0.01 -4.04 26.86
CA ILE A 27 0.07 -2.82 26.04
C ILE A 27 1.12 -3.00 24.93
N HIS A 28 2.25 -3.64 25.22
CA HIS A 28 3.26 -3.93 24.20
C HIS A 28 2.78 -4.97 23.17
N TYR A 29 2.13 -6.05 23.62
CA TYR A 29 1.66 -7.13 22.76
C TYR A 29 0.50 -6.68 21.84
N PHE A 30 -0.46 -5.92 22.37
CA PHE A 30 -1.60 -5.41 21.60
C PHE A 30 -1.30 -4.09 20.89
N GLY A 31 -0.37 -3.28 21.39
CA GLY A 31 0.02 -2.00 20.78
C GLY A 31 0.99 -2.13 19.60
N SER A 32 1.63 -3.30 19.43
CA SER A 32 2.59 -3.56 18.34
C SER A 32 1.99 -4.31 17.14
N ALA A 33 0.70 -4.63 17.17
CA ALA A 33 0.03 -5.15 15.99
C ALA A 33 -0.16 -4.00 14.96
N PRO A 34 0.21 -4.16 13.68
CA PRO A 34 -0.21 -3.23 12.66
C PRO A 34 -1.75 -3.23 12.62
N VAL A 35 -2.35 -2.17 13.14
CA VAL A 35 -3.77 -2.12 13.56
C VAL A 35 -4.76 -2.25 12.40
N MET A 36 -4.36 -2.19 11.13
CA MET A 36 -5.31 -2.43 10.03
C MET A 36 -4.64 -3.08 8.81
N PRO A 37 -5.29 -4.04 8.13
CA PRO A 37 -4.96 -4.31 6.74
C PRO A 37 -5.11 -3.00 5.96
N VAL A 38 -4.08 -2.61 5.22
CA VAL A 38 -4.15 -1.45 4.33
C VAL A 38 -5.36 -1.66 3.42
N PRO A 39 -6.36 -0.76 3.39
CA PRO A 39 -7.55 -0.96 2.59
C PRO A 39 -7.13 -1.19 1.14
N GLU A 40 -7.50 -2.34 0.61
CA GLU A 40 -7.15 -2.82 -0.72
C GLU A 40 -8.03 -2.14 -1.78
N ASN A 41 -8.12 -0.81 -1.72
CA ASN A 41 -8.92 -0.04 -2.65
C ASN A 41 -8.14 0.15 -3.95
N TRP A 42 -8.04 -0.93 -4.71
CA TRP A 42 -7.71 -0.85 -6.13
C TRP A 42 -8.80 -0.03 -6.81
N VAL A 43 -8.42 1.08 -7.42
CA VAL A 43 -9.30 1.87 -8.28
C VAL A 43 -8.97 1.52 -9.72
N ARG A 44 -10.00 1.24 -10.51
CA ARG A 44 -9.87 0.88 -11.92
C ARG A 44 -10.13 2.11 -12.78
N TYR A 45 -9.23 2.36 -13.72
CA TYR A 45 -9.34 3.43 -14.70
C TYR A 45 -9.25 2.84 -16.10
N GLN A 46 -10.03 3.37 -17.03
CA GLN A 46 -9.99 3.01 -18.43
C GLN A 46 -9.46 4.19 -19.23
N CYS A 47 -8.36 3.96 -19.94
CA CYS A 47 -7.82 4.88 -20.92
C CYS A 47 -8.48 4.61 -22.28
N PRO A 48 -9.00 5.64 -22.98
CA PRO A 48 -9.71 5.45 -24.24
C PRO A 48 -8.77 5.24 -25.44
N SER A 49 -7.60 5.89 -25.46
CA SER A 49 -6.66 5.80 -26.58
C SER A 49 -5.20 5.98 -26.13
N PRO A 50 -4.34 4.97 -26.31
CA PRO A 50 -4.68 3.58 -26.64
C PRO A 50 -5.49 2.88 -25.52
N PRO A 51 -6.32 1.87 -25.86
CA PRO A 51 -7.19 1.21 -24.89
C PRO A 51 -6.36 0.45 -23.85
N LEU A 52 -6.43 0.91 -22.60
CA LEU A 52 -5.67 0.33 -21.49
C LEU A 52 -6.49 0.45 -20.20
N LEU A 53 -6.61 -0.66 -19.47
CA LEU A 53 -7.21 -0.68 -18.15
C LEU A 53 -6.11 -0.63 -17.10
N ILE A 54 -6.18 0.35 -16.21
CA ILE A 54 -5.20 0.58 -15.15
C ILE A 54 -5.89 0.36 -13.80
N GLU A 55 -5.46 -0.64 -13.05
CA GLU A 55 -5.79 -0.77 -11.63
C GLU A 55 -4.66 -0.12 -10.83
N PHE A 56 -4.98 0.90 -10.04
CA PHE A 56 -4.01 1.63 -9.22
C PHE A 56 -4.39 1.55 -7.74
N GLN A 57 -3.40 1.21 -6.90
CA GLN A 57 -3.52 1.12 -5.47
C GLN A 57 -2.60 2.16 -4.82
N ALA A 58 -3.14 3.35 -4.54
CA ALA A 58 -2.37 4.49 -4.04
C ALA A 58 -1.61 4.17 -2.73
N ALA A 59 -2.23 3.46 -1.79
CA ALA A 59 -1.63 3.16 -0.49
C ALA A 59 -0.46 2.17 -0.55
N ALA A 60 -0.45 1.26 -1.52
CA ALA A 60 0.61 0.26 -1.69
C ALA A 60 1.55 0.59 -2.87
N ALA A 61 1.33 1.72 -3.54
CA ALA A 61 1.99 2.09 -4.79
C ALA A 61 1.90 0.98 -5.87
N GLY A 62 0.85 0.17 -5.81
CA GLY A 62 0.62 -0.95 -6.72
C GLY A 62 0.01 -0.47 -8.03
N LEU A 63 0.52 -0.95 -9.15
CA LEU A 63 -0.01 -0.65 -10.47
C LEU A 63 -0.17 -1.93 -11.29
N ARG A 64 -1.33 -2.12 -11.89
CA ARG A 64 -1.59 -3.20 -12.82
C ARG A 64 -2.20 -2.64 -14.09
N LEU A 65 -1.55 -2.92 -15.21
CA LEU A 65 -1.99 -2.50 -16.52
C LEU A 65 -2.48 -3.72 -17.28
N THR A 66 -3.65 -3.60 -17.88
CA THR A 66 -4.31 -4.65 -18.66
C THR A 66 -4.67 -4.10 -20.02
N SER A 67 -4.24 -4.81 -21.06
CA SER A 67 -4.56 -4.53 -22.45
C SER A 67 -5.21 -5.77 -23.07
N HIS A 68 -5.60 -5.67 -24.34
CA HIS A 68 -6.04 -6.85 -25.11
C HIS A 68 -4.93 -7.90 -25.29
N HIS A 69 -3.66 -7.51 -25.24
CA HIS A 69 -2.53 -8.43 -25.45
C HIS A 69 -2.10 -9.15 -24.17
N GLY A 70 -2.32 -8.54 -23.01
CA GLY A 70 -1.86 -9.11 -21.75
C GLY A 70 -1.94 -8.16 -20.57
N VAL A 71 -1.38 -8.64 -19.45
CA VAL A 71 -1.41 -7.98 -18.14
C VAL A 71 0.02 -7.80 -17.64
N VAL A 72 0.33 -6.60 -17.16
CA VAL A 72 1.60 -6.28 -16.52
C VAL A 72 1.36 -5.70 -15.13
N ARG A 73 2.14 -6.16 -14.16
CA ARG A 73 2.12 -5.64 -12.78
C ARG A 73 3.43 -4.95 -12.47
N THR A 74 3.34 -3.78 -11.87
CA THR A 74 4.48 -2.94 -11.54
C THR A 74 4.15 -2.08 -10.32
N ARG A 75 5.08 -1.20 -9.93
CA ARG A 75 4.89 -0.27 -8.83
C ARG A 75 5.16 1.15 -9.29
N VAL A 76 4.53 2.09 -8.62
CA VAL A 76 4.74 3.53 -8.83
C VAL A 76 5.58 4.05 -7.68
N ASN A 77 6.54 4.91 -7.96
CA ASN A 77 7.27 5.62 -6.94
C ASN A 77 6.36 6.72 -6.34
N PRO A 78 6.04 6.67 -5.04
CA PRO A 78 5.10 7.60 -4.44
C PRO A 78 5.63 9.04 -4.35
N ARG A 79 6.93 9.27 -4.54
CA ARG A 79 7.52 10.62 -4.46
C ARG A 79 7.36 11.43 -5.73
N ASP A 80 7.48 10.80 -6.88
CA ASP A 80 7.54 11.47 -8.20
C ASP A 80 6.49 10.94 -9.18
N GLY A 81 5.75 9.89 -8.84
CA GLY A 81 4.77 9.25 -9.71
C GLY A 81 5.38 8.40 -10.82
N GLN A 82 6.70 8.18 -10.85
CA GLN A 82 7.34 7.36 -11.90
C GLN A 82 6.98 5.89 -11.75
N ILE A 83 6.74 5.22 -12.88
CA ILE A 83 6.44 3.79 -12.91
C ILE A 83 7.76 3.02 -12.95
N ASN A 84 7.97 2.17 -11.95
CA ASN A 84 9.19 1.38 -11.77
C ASN A 84 9.20 0.15 -12.66
N TRP A 85 9.47 0.34 -13.94
CA TRP A 85 9.59 -0.74 -14.91
C TRP A 85 10.85 -1.59 -14.67
N LYS A 86 10.67 -2.87 -14.31
CA LYS A 86 11.80 -3.83 -14.28
C LYS A 86 12.42 -4.00 -15.67
N ASN A 87 11.57 -4.10 -16.69
CA ASN A 87 11.97 -4.15 -18.09
C ASN A 87 10.88 -3.46 -18.93
N PHE A 88 11.17 -2.23 -19.37
CA PHE A 88 10.23 -1.40 -20.12
C PHE A 88 9.85 -2.03 -21.47
N GLN A 89 10.82 -2.59 -22.17
CA GLN A 89 10.59 -3.20 -23.49
C GLN A 89 9.73 -4.45 -23.39
N ALA A 90 10.02 -5.34 -22.42
CA ALA A 90 9.22 -6.53 -22.21
C ALA A 90 7.77 -6.20 -21.78
N ALA A 91 7.59 -5.14 -20.98
CA ALA A 91 6.26 -4.66 -20.61
C ALA A 91 5.48 -4.16 -21.84
N GLY A 92 6.16 -3.44 -22.75
CA GLY A 92 5.53 -2.98 -23.98
C GLY A 92 5.12 -4.11 -24.91
N VAL A 93 5.96 -5.15 -25.06
CA VAL A 93 5.61 -6.36 -25.81
C VAL A 93 4.42 -7.08 -25.18
N ALA A 94 4.41 -7.23 -23.86
CA ALA A 94 3.32 -7.90 -23.13
C ALA A 94 1.98 -7.16 -23.22
N LEU A 95 2.01 -5.82 -23.32
CA LEU A 95 0.82 -4.99 -23.50
C LEU A 95 0.48 -4.73 -24.98
N GLY A 96 1.37 -5.09 -25.91
CA GLY A 96 1.27 -4.77 -27.33
C GLY A 96 1.25 -3.27 -27.65
N LEU A 97 1.73 -2.44 -26.71
CA LEU A 97 1.77 -0.98 -26.82
C LEU A 97 2.91 -0.43 -25.96
N GLN A 98 3.35 0.80 -26.23
CA GLN A 98 4.34 1.44 -25.36
C GLN A 98 3.70 1.88 -24.04
N PRO A 99 4.14 1.34 -22.89
CA PRO A 99 3.49 1.59 -21.62
C PRO A 99 3.80 3.01 -21.11
N PRO A 100 2.92 3.58 -20.26
CA PRO A 100 3.16 4.88 -19.65
C PRO A 100 4.40 4.86 -18.76
N VAL A 101 5.05 6.00 -18.60
CA VAL A 101 6.28 6.14 -17.80
C VAL A 101 5.98 6.72 -16.42
N LYS A 102 4.93 7.54 -16.32
CA LYS A 102 4.62 8.32 -15.12
C LYS A 102 3.12 8.44 -14.90
N ILE A 103 2.72 8.51 -13.63
CA ILE A 103 1.41 8.98 -13.21
C ILE A 103 1.56 10.44 -12.80
N VAL A 104 0.89 11.34 -13.52
CA VAL A 104 0.94 12.80 -13.27
C VAL A 104 0.01 13.16 -12.11
N SER A 105 -1.20 12.61 -12.12
CA SER A 105 -2.18 12.82 -11.05
C SER A 105 -3.13 11.64 -10.95
N ALA A 106 -3.57 11.33 -9.72
CA ALA A 106 -4.57 10.32 -9.45
C ALA A 106 -5.64 10.89 -8.51
N SER A 107 -6.91 10.71 -8.88
CA SER A 107 -8.08 11.12 -8.11
C SER A 107 -9.14 10.02 -8.13
N ALA A 108 -10.20 10.14 -7.34
CA ALA A 108 -11.25 9.11 -7.29
C ALA A 108 -11.97 8.87 -8.63
N THR A 109 -11.88 9.81 -9.58
CA THR A 109 -12.61 9.79 -10.85
C THR A 109 -11.72 9.81 -12.09
N LEU A 110 -10.49 10.31 -11.94
CA LEU A 110 -9.58 10.56 -13.06
C LEU A 110 -8.15 10.17 -12.68
N LEU A 111 -7.49 9.47 -13.60
CA LEU A 111 -6.06 9.17 -13.57
C LEU A 111 -5.40 9.77 -14.81
N VAL A 112 -4.38 10.59 -14.61
CA VAL A 112 -3.59 11.17 -15.70
C VAL A 112 -2.25 10.46 -15.75
N VAL A 113 -1.94 9.87 -16.90
CA VAL A 113 -0.69 9.14 -17.16
C VAL A 113 0.07 9.78 -18.29
N ASP A 114 1.39 9.68 -18.24
CA ASP A 114 2.29 10.31 -19.19
C ASP A 114 3.45 9.40 -19.60
N GLY A 115 3.93 9.55 -20.83
CA GLY A 115 4.99 8.80 -21.47
C GLY A 115 4.55 7.58 -22.29
N GLY A 116 5.49 7.05 -23.09
CA GLY A 116 5.23 5.93 -23.99
C GLY A 116 4.22 6.31 -25.08
N ALA A 117 3.16 5.52 -25.23
CA ALA A 117 2.06 5.82 -26.15
C ALA A 117 0.98 6.74 -25.56
N PHE A 118 1.20 7.29 -24.36
CA PHE A 118 0.24 8.09 -23.61
C PHE A 118 0.84 9.47 -23.31
N GLU A 119 0.59 10.46 -24.15
CA GLU A 119 1.02 11.84 -23.90
C GLU A 119 -0.08 12.56 -23.11
N ASN A 120 0.12 12.72 -21.79
CA ASN A 120 -0.87 13.26 -20.86
C ASN A 120 -2.29 12.68 -21.03
N ALA A 121 -2.39 11.35 -21.12
CA ALA A 121 -3.68 10.69 -21.31
C ALA A 121 -4.52 10.70 -20.04
N GLU A 122 -5.79 11.06 -20.21
CA GLU A 122 -6.82 11.04 -19.17
C GLU A 122 -7.57 9.70 -19.18
N CYS A 123 -7.49 8.98 -18.08
CA CYS A 123 -8.16 7.70 -17.88
C CYS A 123 -9.26 7.87 -16.82
N ALA A 124 -10.50 7.54 -17.21
CA ALA A 124 -11.67 7.72 -16.34
C ALA A 124 -11.88 6.50 -15.44
N VAL A 125 -12.37 6.70 -14.23
CA VAL A 125 -12.72 5.60 -13.33
C VAL A 125 -13.82 4.75 -13.96
N VAL A 126 -13.69 3.44 -13.84
CA VAL A 126 -14.75 2.50 -14.21
C VAL A 126 -15.14 1.74 -12.95
N GLY A 127 -16.44 1.81 -12.61
CA GLY A 127 -17.00 1.10 -11.46
C GLY A 127 -16.70 -0.40 -11.51
N LYS A 128 -16.64 -1.02 -10.32
CA LYS A 128 -16.29 -2.43 -10.14
C LYS A 128 -17.10 -3.40 -10.99
#